data_AF-A0A8C8SPN8-F1
#
_entry.id   AF-A0A8C8SPN8-F1
#
_cell.length_a   1.000
_cell.length_b   1.000
_cell.length_c   1.000
_cell.angle_alpha   90.00
_cell.angle_beta   90.00
_cell.angle_gamma   90.00
#
_symmetry.space_group_name_H-M   'P 1'
#
loop_
_entity.id
_entity.type
_entity.pdbx_description
1 polymer ?
#
loop_
_entity_poly.entity_id
_entity_poly.type
_entity_poly.pdbx_seq_one_letter_code
_entity_poly.pdbx_strand_id
1 'polypeptide(L)'
;MALALLGLLLGAVALPGGRARMHTLSLFNTVVSEPGPGLPEYFAAGYIDDQLLFHYDSEIQRVQPRAEWVARSVDPQFWDGQTMHARRWQAWFRASLGTLRELYNETHGVHTIQTIYGCVLRADNTTQGFYQDLYDGRTFLTFDKETMTWVAADIGGQISKRRWDADVAGSHRWKHYLEEECVYWIRKHLENGKEVLLRQVRPTARVNARPSHGGLTTLSCQVRGFYPRDITVAWLKNGEVRQQETYYGGILPNGDGTYQTRLTMEVDPKIGARYSCLVEHESLWEPLSVSWEPSSGRIPIVIGVVCAACALMGVIVGVVLWEKSRSGKRGAGYAVAPGTKAPPSLAGDAQRC
;
A
#
# COMPACT_ATOMS: atom_id res chain seq x y z
N MET A 1 6.08 17.10 61.31
CA MET A 1 6.41 16.36 60.07
C MET A 1 5.65 17.04 58.92
N ALA A 2 5.82 18.33 58.61
CA ALA A 2 6.97 18.96 57.95
C ALA A 2 7.54 18.11 56.79
N LEU A 3 7.10 18.47 55.56
CA LEU A 3 7.86 18.54 54.29
C LEU A 3 8.54 17.22 53.81
N ALA A 4 8.57 16.81 52.55
CA ALA A 4 8.53 17.53 51.30
C ALA A 4 8.57 16.46 50.18
N LEU A 5 7.78 16.61 49.12
CA LEU A 5 8.26 16.87 47.74
C LEU A 5 8.54 15.63 46.85
N LEU A 6 7.83 15.65 45.73
CA LEU A 6 8.23 15.19 44.40
C LEU A 6 8.50 13.68 44.20
N GLY A 7 7.44 12.93 43.90
CA GLY A 7 7.50 11.83 42.94
C GLY A 7 7.00 12.35 41.59
N LEU A 8 7.93 12.80 40.74
CA LEU A 8 7.68 13.40 39.44
C LEU A 8 6.74 12.58 38.53
N LEU A 9 5.89 13.34 37.85
CA LEU A 9 5.34 13.07 36.52
C LEU A 9 6.36 12.36 35.62
N LEU A 10 6.34 11.03 35.59
CA LEU A 10 6.73 10.29 34.39
C LEU A 10 5.46 10.17 33.56
N GLY A 11 5.19 11.24 32.79
CA GLY A 11 4.35 11.11 31.62
C GLY A 11 4.90 9.93 30.84
N ALA A 12 4.04 8.95 30.58
CA ALA A 12 4.34 7.90 29.63
C ALA A 12 4.67 8.61 28.31
N VAL A 13 5.96 8.75 28.03
CA VAL A 13 6.44 8.95 26.68
C VAL A 13 6.12 7.62 26.01
N ALA A 14 4.89 7.51 25.51
CA ALA A 14 4.59 6.59 24.43
C ALA A 14 5.51 7.06 23.30
N LEU A 15 6.70 6.45 23.22
CA LEU A 15 7.50 6.49 22.01
C LEU A 15 6.53 6.16 20.87
N PRO A 16 6.48 6.97 19.80
CA PRO A 16 5.73 6.57 18.62
C PRO A 16 6.20 5.17 18.28
N GLY A 17 5.27 4.21 18.24
CA GLY A 17 5.54 2.83 17.87
C GLY A 17 5.90 2.75 16.40
N GLY A 18 7.04 3.35 16.02
CA GLY A 18 7.69 3.11 14.76
C GLY A 18 8.11 1.65 14.76
N ARG A 19 7.45 0.84 13.94
CA ARG A 19 7.83 -0.56 13.76
C ARG A 19 9.29 -0.60 13.36
N ALA A 20 10.12 -1.32 14.13
CA ALA A 20 11.53 -1.47 13.80
C ALA A 20 11.65 -2.10 12.41
N ARG A 21 12.36 -1.41 11.50
CA ARG A 21 12.58 -1.89 10.13
C ARG A 21 13.24 -3.27 10.18
N MET A 22 12.72 -4.19 9.37
CA MET A 22 13.26 -5.54 9.20
C MET A 22 13.33 -5.85 7.71
N HIS A 23 14.34 -6.62 7.32
CA HIS A 23 14.53 -7.05 5.95
C HIS A 23 14.48 -8.58 5.86
N THR A 24 13.81 -9.12 4.85
CA THR A 24 13.60 -10.56 4.67
C THR A 24 14.12 -10.99 3.30
N LEU A 25 15.10 -11.88 3.24
CA LEU A 25 15.46 -12.58 2.02
C LEU A 25 14.70 -13.90 1.99
N SER A 26 13.92 -14.13 0.93
CA SER A 26 13.11 -15.34 0.75
C SER A 26 13.33 -15.94 -0.64
N LEU A 27 13.63 -17.23 -0.69
CA LEU A 27 13.72 -18.00 -1.93
C LEU A 27 12.53 -18.96 -1.98
N PHE A 28 11.88 -18.95 -3.14
CA PHE A 28 10.72 -19.77 -3.44
C PHE A 28 11.08 -20.72 -4.57
N ASN A 29 10.73 -21.98 -4.42
CA ASN A 29 10.77 -22.98 -5.46
C ASN A 29 9.39 -23.59 -5.55
N THR A 30 8.92 -23.87 -6.76
CA THR A 30 7.64 -24.54 -6.98
C THR A 30 7.75 -25.45 -8.18
N VAL A 31 7.27 -26.68 -8.03
CA VAL A 31 7.06 -27.61 -9.14
C VAL A 31 5.60 -28.02 -9.18
N VAL A 32 5.07 -28.20 -10.38
CA VAL A 32 3.71 -28.62 -10.67
C VAL A 32 3.77 -29.85 -11.57
N SER A 33 3.09 -30.92 -11.18
CA SER A 33 3.07 -32.19 -11.92
C SER A 33 2.45 -32.06 -13.32
N GLU A 34 1.39 -31.26 -13.45
CA GLU A 34 0.69 -31.00 -14.71
C GLU A 34 0.50 -29.49 -14.87
N PRO A 35 1.48 -28.76 -15.44
CA PRO A 35 1.36 -27.33 -15.64
C PRO A 35 0.29 -27.02 -16.69
N GLY A 36 -0.44 -25.92 -16.48
CA GLY A 36 -1.39 -25.40 -17.47
C GLY A 36 -0.69 -24.98 -18.77
N PRO A 37 -1.43 -24.83 -19.88
CA PRO A 37 -0.84 -24.45 -21.17
C PRO A 37 0.01 -23.17 -21.08
N GLY A 38 1.27 -23.27 -21.49
CA GLY A 38 2.21 -22.15 -21.50
C GLY A 38 2.81 -21.78 -20.13
N LEU A 39 2.56 -22.57 -19.08
CA LEU A 39 3.18 -22.41 -17.77
C LEU A 39 4.35 -23.40 -17.61
N PRO A 40 5.45 -23.01 -16.94
CA PRO A 40 6.55 -23.90 -16.66
C PRO A 40 6.16 -24.95 -15.60
N GLU A 41 6.70 -26.16 -15.74
CA GLU A 41 6.59 -27.22 -14.74
C GLU A 41 7.26 -26.83 -13.42
N TYR A 42 8.41 -26.13 -13.50
CA TYR A 42 9.16 -25.70 -12.33
C TYR A 42 9.60 -24.25 -12.47
N PHE A 43 9.51 -23.50 -11.38
CA PHE A 43 10.02 -22.14 -11.29
C PHE A 43 10.60 -21.85 -9.91
N ALA A 44 11.56 -20.93 -9.89
CA ALA A 44 12.16 -20.42 -8.67
C ALA A 44 12.30 -18.90 -8.71
N ALA A 45 12.17 -18.26 -7.56
CA ALA A 45 12.26 -16.82 -7.42
C ALA A 45 12.89 -16.43 -6.09
N GLY A 46 13.74 -15.41 -6.12
CA GLY A 46 14.32 -14.80 -4.92
C GLY A 46 13.76 -13.41 -4.69
N TYR A 47 13.38 -13.09 -3.46
CA TYR A 47 12.87 -11.79 -3.05
C TYR A 47 13.68 -11.23 -1.89
N ILE A 48 13.98 -9.94 -1.94
CA ILE A 48 14.33 -9.17 -0.75
C ILE A 48 13.14 -8.27 -0.43
N ASP A 49 12.56 -8.45 0.76
CA ASP A 49 11.28 -7.89 1.15
C ASP A 49 10.18 -8.21 0.12
N ASP A 50 9.75 -7.20 -0.63
CA ASP A 50 8.76 -7.28 -1.69
C ASP A 50 9.36 -7.13 -3.11
N GLN A 51 10.68 -6.97 -3.22
CA GLN A 51 11.38 -6.78 -4.48
C GLN A 51 11.91 -8.10 -5.05
N LEU A 52 11.47 -8.43 -6.25
CA LEU A 52 11.93 -9.61 -6.99
C LEU A 52 13.38 -9.40 -7.45
N LEU A 53 14.29 -10.25 -6.97
CA LEU A 53 15.71 -10.21 -7.30
C LEU A 53 15.99 -10.96 -8.61
N PHE A 54 15.52 -12.20 -8.70
CA PHE A 54 15.77 -13.08 -9.84
C PHE A 54 14.63 -14.07 -10.04
N HIS A 55 14.57 -14.64 -11.23
CA HIS A 55 13.62 -15.68 -11.61
C HIS A 55 14.30 -16.78 -12.42
N TYR A 56 13.84 -18.00 -12.26
CA TYR A 56 14.17 -19.16 -13.08
C TYR A 56 12.88 -19.89 -13.42
N ASP A 57 12.80 -20.45 -14.63
CA ASP A 57 11.75 -21.38 -15.02
C ASP A 57 12.29 -22.52 -15.87
N SER A 58 11.53 -23.61 -15.96
CA SER A 58 11.89 -24.83 -16.67
C SER A 58 11.93 -24.70 -18.19
N GLU A 59 11.38 -23.63 -18.76
CA GLU A 59 11.36 -23.38 -20.22
C GLU A 59 12.65 -22.67 -20.65
N ILE A 60 13.01 -21.57 -19.98
CA ILE A 60 14.20 -20.77 -20.25
C ILE A 60 15.45 -21.47 -19.69
N GLN A 61 15.31 -22.18 -18.56
CA GLN A 61 16.37 -22.91 -17.88
C GLN A 61 17.61 -22.05 -17.56
N ARG A 62 17.37 -20.78 -17.21
CA ARG A 62 18.41 -19.83 -16.83
C ARG A 62 17.90 -18.91 -15.73
N VAL A 63 18.74 -18.64 -14.73
CA VAL A 63 18.44 -17.62 -13.72
C VAL A 63 18.60 -16.24 -14.36
N GLN A 64 17.55 -15.44 -14.28
CA GLN A 64 17.49 -14.10 -14.83
C GLN A 64 17.34 -13.07 -13.69
N PRO A 65 18.31 -12.16 -13.50
CA PRO A 65 18.11 -11.04 -12.59
C PRO A 65 16.98 -10.15 -13.10
N ARG A 66 16.19 -9.58 -12.18
CA ARG A 66 14.98 -8.81 -12.50
C ARG A 66 15.14 -7.30 -12.32
N ALA A 67 16.31 -6.86 -11.87
CA ALA A 67 16.71 -5.47 -11.86
C ALA A 67 18.19 -5.29 -12.18
N GLU A 68 18.57 -4.16 -12.76
CA GLU A 68 19.96 -3.88 -13.15
C GLU A 68 20.91 -3.85 -11.95
N TRP A 69 20.47 -3.29 -10.82
CA TRP A 69 21.28 -3.22 -9.60
C TRP A 69 21.55 -4.63 -9.03
N VAL A 70 20.62 -5.57 -9.23
CA VAL A 70 20.81 -6.98 -8.86
C VAL A 70 21.84 -7.61 -9.79
N ALA A 71 21.68 -7.44 -11.11
CA ALA A 71 22.59 -7.99 -12.11
C ALA A 71 24.04 -7.51 -11.91
N ARG A 72 24.24 -6.24 -11.55
CA ARG A 72 25.56 -5.61 -11.34
C ARG A 72 26.17 -5.85 -9.95
N SER A 73 25.42 -6.39 -9.00
CA SER A 73 25.91 -6.63 -7.62
C SER A 73 26.87 -7.82 -7.48
N VAL A 74 27.01 -8.62 -8.54
CA VAL A 74 27.77 -9.87 -8.58
C VAL A 74 28.41 -10.04 -9.96
N ASP A 75 29.48 -10.84 -10.03
CA ASP A 75 30.11 -11.17 -11.30
C ASP A 75 29.18 -12.02 -12.20
N PRO A 76 29.28 -11.92 -13.54
CA PRO A 76 28.45 -12.71 -14.45
C PRO A 76 28.48 -14.23 -14.19
N GLN A 77 29.63 -14.77 -13.79
CA GLN A 77 29.81 -16.20 -13.48
C GLN A 77 28.97 -16.67 -12.28
N PHE A 78 28.60 -15.76 -11.38
CA PHE A 78 27.70 -16.07 -10.27
C PHE A 78 26.36 -16.58 -10.79
N TRP A 79 25.80 -15.94 -11.82
CA TRP A 79 24.51 -16.32 -12.40
C TRP A 79 24.55 -17.67 -13.11
N ASP A 80 25.70 -18.04 -13.68
CA ASP A 80 25.90 -19.37 -14.26
C ASP A 80 25.90 -20.45 -13.16
N GLY A 81 26.55 -20.17 -12.02
CA GLY A 81 26.50 -21.01 -10.82
C GLY A 81 25.07 -21.17 -10.27
N GLN A 82 24.33 -20.07 -10.14
CA GLN A 82 22.92 -20.10 -9.72
C GLN A 82 22.05 -20.88 -10.71
N THR A 83 22.33 -20.77 -12.01
CA THR A 83 21.61 -21.53 -13.05
C THR A 83 21.87 -23.03 -12.92
N MET A 84 23.11 -23.46 -12.70
CA MET A 84 23.42 -24.87 -12.44
C MET A 84 22.73 -25.38 -11.18
N HIS A 85 22.70 -24.56 -10.12
CA HIS A 85 22.00 -24.90 -8.88
C HIS A 85 20.50 -25.06 -9.11
N ALA A 86 19.85 -24.11 -9.78
CA ALA A 86 18.41 -24.17 -10.09
C ALA A 86 18.04 -25.39 -10.95
N ARG A 87 18.87 -25.76 -11.94
CA ARG A 87 18.66 -26.98 -12.74
C ARG A 87 18.73 -28.26 -11.90
N ARG A 88 19.65 -28.32 -10.93
CA ARG A 88 19.74 -29.45 -9.99
C ARG A 88 18.51 -29.52 -9.10
N TRP A 89 18.03 -28.38 -8.60
CA TRP A 89 16.78 -28.32 -7.83
C TRP A 89 15.58 -28.73 -8.66
N GLN A 90 15.46 -28.26 -9.90
CA GLN A 90 14.40 -28.69 -10.82
C GLN A 90 14.34 -30.22 -10.96
N ALA A 91 15.49 -30.86 -11.22
CA ALA A 91 15.57 -32.32 -11.34
C ALA A 91 15.19 -33.02 -10.03
N TRP A 92 15.61 -32.47 -8.89
CA TRP A 92 15.26 -32.99 -7.57
C TRP A 92 13.76 -32.90 -7.29
N PHE A 93 13.14 -31.74 -7.51
CA PHE A 93 11.70 -31.52 -7.33
C PHE A 93 10.85 -32.42 -8.21
N ARG A 94 11.24 -32.59 -9.47
CA ARG A 94 10.56 -33.50 -10.40
C ARG A 94 10.56 -34.94 -9.89
N ALA A 95 11.70 -35.41 -9.37
CA ALA A 95 11.78 -36.73 -8.76
C ALA A 95 10.94 -36.83 -7.46
N SER A 96 10.98 -35.78 -6.63
CA SER A 96 10.22 -35.71 -5.38
C SER A 96 8.71 -35.73 -5.59
N LEU A 97 8.17 -35.17 -6.68
CA LEU A 97 6.75 -35.27 -7.01
C LEU A 97 6.28 -36.71 -7.12
N GLY A 98 7.02 -37.56 -7.83
CA GLY A 98 6.70 -38.98 -7.94
C GLY A 98 6.73 -39.68 -6.58
N THR A 99 7.76 -39.41 -5.78
CA THR A 99 7.90 -40.00 -4.44
C THR A 99 6.78 -39.57 -3.48
N LEU A 100 6.43 -38.28 -3.43
CA LEU A 100 5.38 -37.80 -2.54
C LEU A 100 4.00 -38.31 -2.97
N ARG A 101 3.75 -38.39 -4.28
CA ARG A 101 2.49 -38.94 -4.79
C ARG A 101 2.28 -40.39 -4.33
N GLU A 102 3.31 -41.23 -4.44
CA GLU A 102 3.27 -42.61 -3.91
C GLU A 102 3.10 -42.65 -2.40
N LEU A 103 3.83 -41.78 -1.68
CA LEU A 103 3.82 -41.71 -0.22
C LEU A 103 2.46 -41.34 0.36
N TYR A 104 1.72 -40.45 -0.30
CA TYR A 104 0.36 -40.06 0.10
C TYR A 104 -0.73 -40.93 -0.53
N ASN A 105 -0.36 -41.98 -1.28
CA ASN A 105 -1.27 -42.88 -2.01
C ASN A 105 -2.20 -42.14 -2.98
N GLU A 106 -1.68 -41.12 -3.65
CA GLU A 106 -2.42 -40.33 -4.62
C GLU A 106 -2.16 -40.87 -6.03
N THR A 107 -3.19 -40.94 -6.86
CA THR A 107 -3.10 -41.57 -8.19
C THR A 107 -3.53 -40.66 -9.33
N HIS A 108 -4.28 -39.61 -9.00
CA HIS A 108 -4.87 -38.66 -9.92
C HIS A 108 -4.87 -37.26 -9.32
N GLY A 109 -4.87 -36.26 -10.18
CA GLY A 109 -4.90 -34.86 -9.78
C GLY A 109 -3.58 -34.15 -10.03
N VAL A 110 -3.66 -32.82 -9.97
CA VAL A 110 -2.50 -31.95 -10.11
C VAL A 110 -1.90 -31.73 -8.74
N HIS A 111 -0.68 -32.20 -8.56
CA HIS A 111 0.10 -32.04 -7.35
C HIS A 111 1.19 -31.00 -7.50
N THR A 112 1.54 -30.39 -6.37
CA THR A 112 2.52 -29.31 -6.26
C THR A 112 3.44 -29.54 -5.07
N ILE A 113 4.73 -29.23 -5.26
CA ILE A 113 5.66 -29.08 -4.15
C ILE A 113 6.15 -27.64 -4.17
N GLN A 114 6.16 -27.01 -3.00
CA GLN A 114 6.69 -25.67 -2.82
C GLN A 114 7.72 -25.67 -1.69
N THR A 115 8.84 -25.00 -1.88
CA THR A 115 9.86 -24.83 -0.85
C THR A 115 10.12 -23.36 -0.66
N ILE A 116 10.01 -22.91 0.58
CA ILE A 116 10.20 -21.52 0.99
C ILE A 116 11.26 -21.49 2.08
N TYR A 117 12.37 -20.83 1.82
CA TYR A 117 13.45 -20.69 2.81
C TYR A 117 14.13 -19.34 2.70
N GLY A 118 14.78 -18.94 3.79
CA GLY A 118 15.38 -17.62 3.87
C GLY A 118 15.62 -17.19 5.30
N CYS A 119 15.81 -15.88 5.48
CA CYS A 119 16.08 -15.30 6.77
C CYS A 119 15.54 -13.88 6.89
N VAL A 120 15.34 -13.45 8.13
CA VAL A 120 14.96 -12.11 8.53
C VAL A 120 16.14 -11.48 9.25
N LEU A 121 16.48 -10.24 8.90
CA LEU A 121 17.41 -9.37 9.63
C LEU A 121 16.65 -8.18 10.21
N ARG A 122 16.64 -8.04 11.53
CA ARG A 122 15.97 -6.94 12.24
C ARG A 122 16.94 -5.80 12.55
N ALA A 123 16.40 -4.62 12.86
CA ALA A 123 17.18 -3.43 13.21
C ALA A 123 18.11 -3.62 14.42
N ASP A 124 17.77 -4.50 15.36
CA ASP A 124 18.59 -4.87 16.52
C ASP A 124 19.67 -5.93 16.19
N ASN A 125 19.89 -6.20 14.90
CA ASN A 125 20.76 -7.26 14.37
C ASN A 125 20.35 -8.68 14.76
N THR A 126 19.17 -8.90 15.34
CA THR A 126 18.66 -10.25 15.54
C THR A 126 18.28 -10.86 14.21
N THR A 127 18.61 -12.14 14.04
CA THR A 127 18.36 -12.88 12.82
C THR A 127 17.42 -14.05 13.10
N GLN A 128 16.62 -14.41 12.10
CA GLN A 128 15.77 -15.59 12.16
C GLN A 128 15.80 -16.28 10.81
N GLY A 129 16.23 -17.53 10.78
CA GLY A 129 16.16 -18.39 9.59
C GLY A 129 14.85 -19.17 9.55
N PHE A 130 14.37 -19.48 8.36
CA PHE A 130 13.22 -20.35 8.15
C PHE A 130 13.42 -21.23 6.91
N TYR A 131 12.83 -22.43 6.96
CA TYR A 131 12.72 -23.35 5.83
C TYR A 131 11.41 -24.12 5.97
N GLN A 132 10.64 -24.21 4.90
CA GLN A 132 9.39 -24.96 4.84
C GLN A 132 9.22 -25.62 3.48
N ASP A 133 8.85 -26.90 3.48
CA ASP A 133 8.34 -27.61 2.32
C ASP A 133 6.82 -27.81 2.47
N LEU A 134 6.11 -27.52 1.38
CA LEU A 134 4.68 -27.64 1.24
C LEU A 134 4.36 -28.62 0.12
N TYR A 135 3.33 -29.41 0.33
CA TYR A 135 2.74 -30.32 -0.66
C TYR A 135 1.26 -29.98 -0.76
N ASP A 136 0.79 -29.67 -1.97
CA ASP A 136 -0.59 -29.21 -2.24
C ASP A 136 -1.07 -28.09 -1.32
N GLY A 137 -0.16 -27.12 -1.12
CA GLY A 137 -0.37 -25.92 -0.31
C GLY A 137 -0.34 -26.15 1.21
N ARG A 138 -0.04 -27.37 1.68
CA ARG A 138 0.05 -27.70 3.11
C ARG A 138 1.51 -27.98 3.49
N THR A 139 1.99 -27.30 4.54
CA THR A 139 3.32 -27.56 5.09
C THR A 139 3.39 -28.99 5.62
N PHE A 140 4.34 -29.78 5.11
CA PHE A 140 4.56 -31.16 5.57
C PHE A 140 5.92 -31.36 6.24
N LEU A 141 6.89 -30.48 5.98
CA LEU A 141 8.23 -30.54 6.56
C LEU A 141 8.80 -29.13 6.81
N THR A 142 9.42 -28.93 7.98
CA THR A 142 10.18 -27.71 8.31
C THR A 142 11.53 -28.07 8.90
N PHE A 143 12.44 -27.10 8.98
CA PHE A 143 13.76 -27.30 9.59
C PHE A 143 13.89 -26.47 10.87
N ASP A 144 14.19 -27.13 11.99
CA ASP A 144 14.58 -26.49 13.23
C ASP A 144 16.10 -26.30 13.24
N LYS A 145 16.51 -25.05 12.97
CA LYS A 145 17.90 -24.60 12.91
C LYS A 145 18.63 -24.68 14.27
N GLU A 146 17.90 -24.61 15.38
CA GLU A 146 18.50 -24.63 16.72
C GLU A 146 18.89 -26.05 17.12
N THR A 147 18.02 -27.03 16.82
CA THR A 147 18.31 -28.45 17.05
C THR A 147 19.00 -29.14 15.87
N MET A 148 19.05 -28.48 14.70
CA MET A 148 19.49 -29.05 13.41
C MET A 148 18.71 -30.30 13.00
N THR A 149 17.42 -30.35 13.36
CA THR A 149 16.53 -31.47 13.04
C THR A 149 15.36 -31.02 12.18
N TRP A 150 14.82 -31.96 11.42
CA TRP A 150 13.65 -31.73 10.59
C TRP A 150 12.36 -31.98 11.39
N VAL A 151 11.31 -31.20 11.16
CA VAL A 151 10.02 -31.36 11.85
C VAL A 151 8.97 -31.70 10.81
N ALA A 152 8.35 -32.87 10.97
CA ALA A 152 7.29 -33.35 10.09
C ALA A 152 5.92 -32.98 10.64
N ALA A 153 5.03 -32.50 9.78
CA ALA A 153 3.66 -32.12 10.17
C ALA A 153 2.67 -33.31 10.13
N ASP A 154 2.96 -34.33 9.32
CA ASP A 154 2.09 -35.50 9.14
C ASP A 154 2.91 -36.79 8.90
N ILE A 155 2.20 -37.89 8.64
CA ILE A 155 2.79 -39.22 8.42
C ILE A 155 3.69 -39.25 7.17
N GLY A 156 3.30 -38.55 6.09
CA GLY A 156 4.14 -38.47 4.89
C GLY A 156 5.42 -37.69 5.17
N GLY A 157 5.33 -36.58 5.91
CA GLY A 157 6.48 -35.83 6.39
C GLY A 157 7.46 -36.66 7.23
N GLN A 158 7.01 -37.67 7.98
CA GLN A 158 7.91 -38.49 8.81
C GLN A 158 8.95 -39.26 8.00
N ILE A 159 8.60 -39.74 6.81
CA ILE A 159 9.55 -40.45 5.94
C ILE A 159 10.59 -39.48 5.40
N SER A 160 10.16 -38.29 4.96
CA SER A 160 11.08 -37.22 4.55
C SER A 160 11.98 -36.79 5.71
N LYS A 161 11.44 -36.56 6.90
CA LYS A 161 12.21 -36.23 8.12
C LYS A 161 13.32 -37.23 8.38
N ARG A 162 13.02 -38.54 8.39
CA ARG A 162 14.06 -39.58 8.62
C ARG A 162 15.17 -39.54 7.58
N ARG A 163 14.82 -39.32 6.31
CA ARG A 163 15.80 -39.22 5.22
C ARG A 163 16.71 -38.00 5.39
N TRP A 164 16.13 -36.86 5.76
CA TRP A 164 16.87 -35.62 5.91
C TRP A 164 17.68 -35.55 7.20
N ASP A 165 17.16 -36.07 8.32
CA ASP A 165 17.90 -36.18 9.59
C ASP A 165 19.12 -37.11 9.46
N ALA A 166 19.06 -38.09 8.54
CA ALA A 166 20.21 -38.94 8.25
C ALA A 166 21.34 -38.21 7.50
N ASP A 167 21.04 -37.11 6.78
CA ASP A 167 22.05 -36.25 6.14
C ASP A 167 22.51 -35.15 7.10
N VAL A 168 23.31 -35.54 8.09
CA VAL A 168 23.87 -34.63 9.10
C VAL A 168 24.64 -33.47 8.45
N ALA A 169 25.41 -33.74 7.40
CA ALA A 169 26.14 -32.70 6.65
C ALA A 169 25.18 -31.72 5.95
N GLY A 170 24.05 -32.22 5.42
CA GLY A 170 22.94 -31.42 4.92
C GLY A 170 22.38 -30.46 5.98
N SER A 171 22.07 -30.97 7.18
CA SER A 171 21.54 -30.13 8.28
C SER A 171 22.53 -29.03 8.70
N HIS A 172 23.83 -29.34 8.77
CA HIS A 172 24.86 -28.32 9.04
C HIS A 172 24.92 -27.25 7.95
N ARG A 173 24.85 -27.64 6.67
CA ARG A 173 24.81 -26.67 5.55
C ARG A 173 23.58 -25.78 5.62
N TRP A 174 22.41 -26.32 5.94
CA TRP A 174 21.19 -25.51 6.10
C TRP A 174 21.31 -24.52 7.27
N LYS A 175 21.85 -24.95 8.42
CA LYS A 175 22.10 -24.02 9.53
C LYS A 175 23.03 -22.89 9.10
N HIS A 176 24.18 -23.21 8.49
CA HIS A 176 25.12 -22.20 8.03
C HIS A 176 24.49 -21.23 7.02
N TYR A 177 23.74 -21.74 6.04
CA TYR A 177 23.04 -20.89 5.08
C TYR A 177 22.07 -19.92 5.77
N LEU A 178 21.25 -20.43 6.68
CA LEU A 178 20.19 -19.66 7.35
C LEU A 178 20.72 -18.65 8.38
N GLU A 179 21.90 -18.89 8.97
CA GLU A 179 22.52 -17.99 9.95
C GLU A 179 23.50 -16.98 9.34
N GLU A 180 24.24 -17.39 8.31
CA GLU A 180 25.38 -16.64 7.80
C GLU A 180 25.17 -16.19 6.36
N GLU A 181 25.07 -17.12 5.41
CA GLU A 181 25.03 -16.77 3.98
C GLU A 181 23.82 -15.90 3.62
N CYS A 182 22.64 -16.26 4.12
CA CYS A 182 21.43 -15.50 3.86
C CYS A 182 21.53 -14.07 4.41
N VAL A 183 22.09 -13.89 5.61
CA VAL A 183 22.27 -12.57 6.23
C VAL A 183 23.32 -11.75 5.47
N TYR A 184 24.39 -12.39 5.00
CA TYR A 184 25.36 -11.77 4.10
C TYR A 184 24.68 -11.24 2.83
N TRP A 185 23.82 -12.03 2.20
CA TRP A 185 23.09 -11.61 0.99
C TRP A 185 22.13 -10.45 1.26
N ILE A 186 21.41 -10.45 2.39
CA ILE A 186 20.58 -9.29 2.79
C ILE A 186 21.44 -8.02 2.82
N ARG A 187 22.57 -8.04 3.55
CA ARG A 187 23.45 -6.87 3.68
C ARG A 187 23.99 -6.40 2.33
N LYS A 188 24.44 -7.34 1.49
CA LYS A 188 24.94 -7.03 0.16
C LYS A 188 23.86 -6.41 -0.73
N HIS A 189 22.63 -6.92 -0.70
CA HIS A 189 21.53 -6.33 -1.47
C HIS A 189 21.13 -4.95 -0.96
N LEU A 190 21.14 -4.71 0.36
CA LEU A 190 20.87 -3.39 0.93
C LEU A 190 21.95 -2.35 0.55
N GLU A 191 23.20 -2.78 0.44
CA GLU A 191 24.30 -1.91 -0.01
C GLU A 191 24.17 -1.55 -1.50
N ASN A 192 23.95 -2.54 -2.36
CA ASN A 192 23.89 -2.36 -3.81
C ASN A 192 22.56 -1.78 -4.31
N GLY A 193 21.46 -2.08 -3.62
CA GLY A 193 20.09 -1.71 -3.96
C GLY A 193 19.51 -0.60 -3.10
N LYS A 194 20.35 0.15 -2.40
CA LYS A 194 19.94 1.14 -1.37
C LYS A 194 18.83 2.08 -1.83
N GLU A 195 18.96 2.62 -3.05
CA GLU A 195 18.00 3.57 -3.61
C GLU A 195 16.61 2.97 -3.84
N VAL A 196 16.53 1.66 -4.06
CA VAL A 196 15.25 0.96 -4.28
C VAL A 196 14.70 0.42 -2.96
N LEU A 197 15.55 -0.23 -2.16
CA LEU A 197 15.12 -0.96 -0.96
C LEU A 197 14.89 -0.06 0.25
N LEU A 198 15.63 1.05 0.36
CA LEU A 198 15.51 1.95 1.50
C LEU A 198 14.69 3.21 1.20
N ARG A 199 14.18 3.36 -0.03
CA ARG A 199 13.32 4.50 -0.38
C ARG A 199 12.07 4.49 0.51
N GLN A 200 11.54 5.68 0.73
CA GLN A 200 10.31 5.86 1.46
C GLN A 200 9.41 6.80 0.65
N VAL A 201 8.20 6.35 0.37
CA VAL A 201 7.19 7.15 -0.34
C VAL A 201 6.00 7.33 0.59
N ARG A 202 5.61 8.59 0.82
CA ARG A 202 4.56 8.93 1.77
C ARG A 202 3.17 8.57 1.23
N PRO A 203 2.32 7.87 2.01
CA PRO A 203 0.94 7.60 1.62
C PRO A 203 0.15 8.89 1.46
N THR A 204 -0.77 8.87 0.52
CA THR A 204 -1.89 9.81 0.47
C THR A 204 -3.17 9.08 0.87
N ALA A 205 -3.93 9.65 1.79
CA ALA A 205 -5.21 9.08 2.25
C ALA A 205 -6.38 9.98 1.87
N ARG A 206 -7.48 9.38 1.42
CA ARG A 206 -8.74 10.06 1.12
C ARG A 206 -9.90 9.27 1.71
N VAL A 207 -10.83 9.99 2.33
CA VAL A 207 -12.07 9.42 2.86
C VAL A 207 -13.23 9.83 1.97
N ASN A 208 -14.01 8.85 1.54
CA ASN A 208 -15.25 9.05 0.80
C ASN A 208 -16.40 8.36 1.52
N ALA A 209 -17.61 8.86 1.33
CA ALA A 209 -18.83 8.28 1.86
C ALA A 209 -19.79 7.96 0.71
N ARG A 210 -20.50 6.83 0.82
CA ARG A 210 -21.55 6.44 -0.12
C ARG A 210 -22.77 5.96 0.65
N PRO A 211 -24.00 6.38 0.29
CA PRO A 211 -25.21 5.81 0.88
C PRO A 211 -25.24 4.28 0.70
N SER A 212 -25.70 3.57 1.73
CA SER A 212 -25.94 2.12 1.74
C SER A 212 -27.42 1.83 2.08
N HIS A 213 -27.79 0.57 2.16
CA HIS A 213 -29.15 0.15 2.52
C HIS A 213 -29.53 0.56 3.95
N GLY A 214 -30.82 0.75 4.19
CA GLY A 214 -31.34 1.05 5.54
C GLY A 214 -31.01 2.44 6.08
N GLY A 215 -30.59 3.37 5.23
CA GLY A 215 -30.16 4.71 5.66
C GLY A 215 -28.75 4.75 6.27
N LEU A 216 -28.01 3.64 6.18
CA LEU A 216 -26.61 3.57 6.53
C LEU A 216 -25.74 4.25 5.47
N THR A 217 -24.50 4.54 5.83
CA THR A 217 -23.49 5.11 4.95
C THR A 217 -22.25 4.24 5.01
N THR A 218 -21.72 3.82 3.86
CA THR A 218 -20.42 3.16 3.78
C THR A 218 -19.33 4.22 3.66
N LEU A 219 -18.47 4.30 4.68
CA LEU A 219 -17.23 5.06 4.64
C LEU A 219 -16.14 4.24 3.97
N SER A 220 -15.32 4.87 3.14
CA SER A 220 -14.19 4.26 2.46
C SER A 220 -12.95 5.12 2.60
N CYS A 221 -11.94 4.59 3.28
CA CYS A 221 -10.61 5.17 3.33
C CYS A 221 -9.75 4.52 2.25
N GLN A 222 -9.24 5.33 1.33
CA GLN A 222 -8.34 4.91 0.26
C GLN A 222 -6.96 5.47 0.53
N VAL A 223 -5.97 4.59 0.69
CA VAL A 223 -4.58 4.96 0.92
C VAL A 223 -3.77 4.54 -0.30
N ARG A 224 -2.99 5.47 -0.89
CA ARG A 224 -2.30 5.26 -2.17
C ARG A 224 -0.89 5.79 -2.15
N GLY A 225 -0.04 5.19 -2.99
CA GLY A 225 1.28 5.73 -3.32
C GLY A 225 2.28 5.61 -2.19
N PHE A 226 2.23 4.52 -1.42
CA PHE A 226 3.16 4.31 -0.31
C PHE A 226 4.19 3.22 -0.59
N TYR A 227 5.37 3.36 0.00
CA TYR A 227 6.43 2.36 0.00
C TYR A 227 7.30 2.56 1.25
N PRO A 228 7.66 1.51 2.02
CA PRO A 228 7.53 0.07 1.73
C PRO A 228 6.09 -0.48 1.81
N ARG A 229 5.90 -1.77 1.49
CA ARG A 229 4.57 -2.42 1.53
C ARG A 229 3.92 -2.43 2.91
N ASP A 230 4.70 -2.53 3.98
CA ASP A 230 4.16 -2.65 5.34
C ASP A 230 3.50 -1.34 5.79
N ILE A 231 2.22 -1.40 6.13
CA ILE A 231 1.39 -0.26 6.51
C ILE A 231 0.33 -0.71 7.50
N THR A 232 0.02 0.14 8.48
CA THR A 232 -1.13 -0.06 9.37
C THR A 232 -2.17 0.99 9.04
N VAL A 233 -3.40 0.55 8.76
CA VAL A 233 -4.53 1.45 8.52
C VAL A 233 -5.69 1.01 9.39
N ALA A 234 -6.37 1.97 10.02
CA ALA A 234 -7.47 1.70 10.91
C ALA A 234 -8.55 2.78 10.82
N TRP A 235 -9.80 2.39 11.02
CA TRP A 235 -10.86 3.33 11.33
C TRP A 235 -10.92 3.60 12.84
N LEU A 236 -10.99 4.87 13.19
CA LEU A 236 -11.28 5.35 14.53
C LEU A 236 -12.73 5.83 14.59
N LYS A 237 -13.44 5.46 15.66
CA LYS A 237 -14.75 5.99 16.04
C LYS A 237 -14.60 6.66 17.40
N ASN A 238 -14.78 7.98 17.46
CA ASN A 238 -14.53 8.81 18.63
C ASN A 238 -13.12 8.61 19.23
N GLY A 239 -12.13 8.34 18.38
CA GLY A 239 -10.74 8.10 18.79
C GLY A 239 -10.39 6.63 19.08
N GLU A 240 -11.37 5.72 19.10
CA GLU A 240 -11.12 4.29 19.35
C GLU A 240 -11.05 3.48 18.06
N VAL A 241 -10.06 2.59 17.95
CA VAL A 241 -9.88 1.68 16.82
C VAL A 241 -11.04 0.69 16.71
N ARG A 242 -11.61 0.54 15.51
CA ARG A 242 -12.72 -0.38 15.23
C ARG A 242 -12.37 -1.43 14.18
N GLN A 243 -11.62 -2.46 14.57
CA GLN A 243 -11.18 -3.51 13.64
C GLN A 243 -12.32 -4.44 13.19
N GLN A 244 -13.18 -4.90 14.09
CA GLN A 244 -14.22 -5.89 13.79
C GLN A 244 -15.32 -5.37 12.84
N GLU A 245 -15.59 -4.07 12.89
CA GLU A 245 -16.58 -3.38 12.05
C GLU A 245 -15.99 -2.93 10.70
N THR A 246 -14.70 -3.18 10.47
CA THR A 246 -13.97 -2.72 9.29
C THR A 246 -13.68 -3.88 8.34
N TYR A 247 -14.01 -3.68 7.07
CA TYR A 247 -13.58 -4.55 6.00
C TYR A 247 -12.27 -4.04 5.37
N TYR A 248 -11.27 -4.92 5.29
CA TYR A 248 -9.95 -4.65 4.71
C TYR A 248 -9.84 -5.28 3.32
N GLY A 249 -9.58 -4.46 2.30
CA GLY A 249 -9.46 -4.91 0.91
C GLY A 249 -8.09 -5.49 0.52
N GLY A 250 -7.15 -5.62 1.46
CA GLY A 250 -5.78 -6.04 1.18
C GLY A 250 -4.89 -4.92 0.60
N ILE A 251 -3.62 -5.25 0.35
CA ILE A 251 -2.63 -4.36 -0.25
C ILE A 251 -2.40 -4.78 -1.69
N LEU A 252 -2.53 -3.85 -2.62
CA LEU A 252 -2.33 -4.08 -4.05
C LEU A 252 -1.09 -3.31 -4.54
N PRO A 253 -0.25 -3.92 -5.39
CA PRO A 253 0.88 -3.22 -6.00
C PRO A 253 0.41 -2.26 -7.10
N ASN A 254 1.16 -1.18 -7.28
CA ASN A 254 1.05 -0.25 -8.41
C ASN A 254 2.20 -0.49 -9.41
N GLY A 255 2.05 0.00 -10.64
CA GLY A 255 3.07 -0.16 -11.69
C GLY A 255 4.37 0.65 -11.47
N ASP A 256 4.35 1.62 -10.55
CA ASP A 256 5.51 2.44 -10.16
C ASP A 256 6.29 1.87 -8.96
N GLY A 257 5.94 0.63 -8.55
CA GLY A 257 6.52 -0.05 -7.40
C GLY A 257 6.03 0.47 -6.04
N THR A 258 5.02 1.33 -5.99
CA THR A 258 4.32 1.70 -4.75
C THR A 258 3.12 0.79 -4.50
N TYR A 259 2.42 1.00 -3.39
CA TYR A 259 1.25 0.22 -3.00
C TYR A 259 0.01 1.08 -2.80
N GLN A 260 -1.14 0.42 -2.79
CA GLN A 260 -2.42 0.99 -2.41
C GLN A 260 -3.23 0.01 -1.55
N THR A 261 -4.09 0.55 -0.70
CA THR A 261 -5.05 -0.23 0.10
C THR A 261 -6.34 0.53 0.35
N ARG A 262 -7.38 -0.20 0.76
CA ARG A 262 -8.70 0.35 1.06
C ARG A 262 -9.31 -0.33 2.28
N LEU A 263 -9.85 0.49 3.17
CA LEU A 263 -10.67 0.05 4.30
C LEU A 263 -12.07 0.63 4.16
N THR A 264 -13.09 -0.17 4.48
CA THR A 264 -14.49 0.27 4.46
C THR A 264 -15.20 -0.08 5.75
N MET A 265 -16.15 0.76 6.15
CA MET A 265 -16.98 0.57 7.35
C MET A 265 -18.39 1.08 7.06
N GLU A 266 -19.40 0.38 7.55
CA GLU A 266 -20.78 0.88 7.56
C GLU A 266 -21.07 1.65 8.84
N VAL A 267 -21.67 2.83 8.69
CA VAL A 267 -22.00 3.71 9.81
C VAL A 267 -23.43 4.21 9.68
N ASP A 268 -24.09 4.44 10.82
CA ASP A 268 -25.32 5.22 10.85
C ASP A 268 -24.97 6.70 11.06
N PRO A 269 -25.18 7.58 10.06
CA PRO A 269 -24.87 9.00 10.18
C PRO A 269 -25.65 9.71 11.31
N LYS A 270 -26.77 9.14 11.79
CA LYS A 270 -27.59 9.70 12.87
C LYS A 270 -26.94 9.59 14.25
N ILE A 271 -25.99 8.68 14.42
CA ILE A 271 -25.26 8.50 15.70
C ILE A 271 -24.42 9.75 16.03
N GLY A 272 -24.02 10.53 15.02
CA GLY A 272 -23.25 11.76 15.22
C GLY A 272 -21.83 11.53 15.77
N ALA A 273 -21.31 10.30 15.68
CA ALA A 273 -19.94 9.98 16.06
C ALA A 273 -18.92 10.59 15.09
N ARG A 274 -17.71 10.84 15.59
CA ARG A 274 -16.57 11.27 14.78
C ARG A 274 -15.83 10.06 14.24
N TYR A 275 -15.69 9.98 12.92
CA TYR A 275 -14.96 8.91 12.25
C TYR A 275 -13.71 9.47 11.60
N SER A 276 -12.57 8.81 11.77
CA SER A 276 -11.33 9.16 11.08
C SER A 276 -10.55 7.93 10.65
N CYS A 277 -9.86 8.03 9.52
CA CYS A 277 -8.95 7.00 9.05
C CYS A 277 -7.54 7.33 9.54
N LEU A 278 -6.98 6.46 10.37
CA LEU A 278 -5.61 6.53 10.88
C LEU A 278 -4.70 5.68 9.98
N VAL A 279 -3.57 6.25 9.57
CA VAL A 279 -2.57 5.60 8.73
C VAL A 279 -1.20 5.74 9.41
N GLU A 280 -0.60 4.62 9.76
CA GLU A 280 0.77 4.54 10.27
C GLU A 280 1.64 3.86 9.22
N HIS A 281 2.78 4.48 8.91
CA HIS A 281 3.69 4.02 7.87
C HIS A 281 5.09 4.55 8.15
N GLU A 282 6.13 3.78 7.82
CA GLU A 282 7.52 4.12 8.15
C GLU A 282 8.00 5.45 7.56
N SER A 283 7.41 5.87 6.43
CA SER A 283 7.73 7.17 5.81
C SER A 283 7.16 8.39 6.54
N LEU A 284 6.31 8.18 7.54
CA LEU A 284 5.61 9.22 8.28
C LEU A 284 6.24 9.38 9.66
N TRP A 285 6.50 10.63 10.04
CA TRP A 285 6.95 10.95 11.39
C TRP A 285 5.82 10.86 12.41
N GLU A 286 4.62 11.26 12.00
CA GLU A 286 3.38 11.16 12.78
C GLU A 286 2.31 10.44 11.95
N PRO A 287 1.41 9.66 12.59
CA PRO A 287 0.31 9.02 11.90
C PRO A 287 -0.54 10.02 11.12
N LEU A 288 -0.88 9.70 9.88
CA LEU A 288 -1.80 10.50 9.08
C LEU A 288 -3.24 10.18 9.51
N SER A 289 -3.98 11.18 9.97
CA SER A 289 -5.39 11.05 10.36
C SER A 289 -6.28 11.87 9.43
N VAL A 290 -7.20 11.22 8.73
CA VAL A 290 -8.16 11.86 7.82
C VAL A 290 -9.57 11.68 8.35
N SER A 291 -10.17 12.76 8.85
CA SER A 291 -11.53 12.75 9.37
C SER A 291 -12.57 12.67 8.25
N TRP A 292 -13.64 11.92 8.49
CA TRP A 292 -14.87 12.03 7.73
C TRP A 292 -15.70 13.17 8.31
N GLU A 293 -15.94 14.20 7.50
CA GLU A 293 -16.99 15.16 7.77
C GLU A 293 -18.22 14.73 6.97
N PRO A 294 -19.36 14.46 7.63
CA PRO A 294 -20.63 14.39 6.92
C PRO A 294 -20.74 15.69 6.14
N SER A 295 -21.11 15.63 4.86
CA SER A 295 -21.38 16.82 4.05
C SER A 295 -22.43 17.64 4.77
N SER A 296 -21.96 18.54 5.63
CA SER A 296 -22.81 19.35 6.48
C SER A 296 -23.62 20.23 5.55
N GLY A 297 -24.86 20.52 5.91
CA GLY A 297 -25.78 21.39 5.19
C GLY A 297 -25.31 22.84 4.98
N ARG A 298 -24.00 23.09 4.94
CA ARG A 298 -23.40 24.36 4.52
C ARG A 298 -23.77 24.72 3.09
N ILE A 299 -24.00 23.73 2.21
CA ILE A 299 -24.43 24.00 0.83
C ILE A 299 -25.80 24.71 0.80
N PRO A 300 -26.88 24.20 1.42
CA PRO A 300 -28.15 24.93 1.47
C PRO A 300 -28.08 26.25 2.26
N ILE A 301 -27.23 26.36 3.30
CA ILE A 301 -27.05 27.63 4.05
C ILE A 301 -26.36 28.69 3.18
N VAL A 302 -25.29 28.34 2.47
CA VAL A 302 -24.57 29.26 1.57
C VAL A 302 -25.47 29.69 0.41
N ILE A 303 -26.23 28.75 -0.19
CA ILE A 303 -27.22 29.08 -1.22
C ILE A 303 -28.30 30.02 -0.65
N GLY A 304 -28.81 29.75 0.55
CA GLY A 304 -29.79 30.61 1.21
C GLY A 304 -29.30 32.04 1.44
N VAL A 305 -28.06 32.21 1.91
CA VAL A 305 -27.45 33.53 2.13
C VAL A 305 -27.22 34.29 0.82
N VAL A 306 -26.73 33.60 -0.22
CA VAL A 306 -26.51 34.21 -1.55
C VAL A 306 -27.83 34.65 -2.17
N CYS A 307 -28.88 33.80 -2.12
CA CYS A 307 -30.21 34.16 -2.62
C CYS A 307 -30.80 35.37 -1.89
N ALA A 308 -30.67 35.44 -0.55
CA ALA A 308 -31.16 36.57 0.23
C ALA A 308 -30.40 37.87 -0.11
N ALA A 309 -29.09 37.81 -0.29
CA ALA A 309 -28.27 38.96 -0.69
C ALA A 309 -28.63 39.46 -2.09
N CYS A 310 -28.83 38.56 -3.06
CA CYS A 310 -29.27 38.91 -4.41
C CYS A 310 -30.67 39.56 -4.40
N ALA A 311 -31.60 39.06 -3.60
CA ALA A 311 -32.93 39.64 -3.46
C ALA A 311 -32.87 41.06 -2.87
N LEU A 312 -32.06 41.30 -1.84
CA LEU A 312 -31.85 42.62 -1.26
C LEU A 312 -31.27 43.61 -2.28
N MET A 313 -30.27 43.18 -3.06
CA MET A 313 -29.69 44.00 -4.12
C MET A 313 -30.73 44.34 -5.21
N GLY A 314 -31.58 43.38 -5.58
CA GLY A 314 -32.69 43.62 -6.51
C GLY A 314 -33.69 44.66 -5.99
N VAL A 315 -34.03 44.62 -4.70
CA VAL A 315 -34.92 45.61 -4.05
C VAL A 315 -34.27 47.00 -4.05
N ILE A 316 -32.99 47.11 -3.70
CA ILE A 316 -32.27 48.39 -3.68
C ILE A 316 -32.25 49.01 -5.09
N VAL A 317 -31.90 48.22 -6.11
CA VAL A 317 -31.90 48.68 -7.51
C VAL A 317 -33.31 49.09 -7.94
N GLY A 318 -34.33 48.32 -7.58
CA GLY A 318 -35.74 48.65 -7.86
C GLY A 318 -36.18 49.97 -7.24
N VAL A 319 -35.82 50.22 -5.97
CA VAL A 319 -36.14 51.46 -5.25
C VAL A 319 -35.43 52.67 -5.89
N VAL A 320 -34.13 52.54 -6.22
CA VAL A 320 -33.36 53.62 -6.87
C VAL A 320 -33.94 53.97 -8.24
N LEU A 321 -34.31 52.97 -9.04
CA LEU A 321 -34.94 53.18 -10.34
C LEU A 321 -36.33 53.82 -10.20
N TRP A 322 -37.10 53.44 -9.17
CA TRP A 322 -38.41 54.03 -8.89
C TRP A 322 -38.33 55.50 -8.47
N GLU A 323 -37.40 55.86 -7.58
CA GLU A 323 -37.16 57.26 -7.20
C GLU A 323 -36.68 58.12 -8.38
N LYS A 324 -35.80 57.57 -9.23
CA LYS A 324 -35.36 58.25 -10.46
C LYS A 324 -36.53 58.50 -11.42
N SER A 325 -37.49 57.58 -11.50
CA SER A 325 -38.71 57.76 -12.30
C SER A 325 -39.68 58.81 -11.72
N ARG A 326 -39.69 59.02 -10.40
CA ARG A 326 -40.49 60.06 -9.72
C ARG A 326 -39.87 61.45 -9.87
N SER A 327 -38.54 61.55 -9.87
CA SER A 327 -37.82 62.82 -10.04
C SER A 327 -37.99 63.40 -11.46
N GLY A 328 -38.20 62.55 -12.48
CA GLY A 328 -38.43 62.96 -13.86
C GLY A 328 -39.79 63.60 -14.17
N LYS A 329 -40.71 63.73 -13.20
CA LYS A 329 -42.07 64.28 -13.41
C LYS A 329 -42.29 65.71 -12.83
N ARG A 330 -41.26 66.41 -12.37
CA ARG A 330 -41.39 67.75 -11.72
C ARG A 330 -40.83 68.96 -12.48
N GLY A 331 -40.52 68.85 -13.78
CA GLY A 331 -40.00 69.99 -14.54
C GLY A 331 -40.60 70.14 -15.94
N ALA A 332 -41.82 70.65 -16.05
CA ALA A 332 -42.39 71.14 -17.31
C ALA A 332 -43.21 72.41 -17.09
N GLY A 333 -42.85 73.49 -17.81
CA GLY A 333 -43.51 74.80 -17.86
C GLY A 333 -42.48 75.93 -17.70
N TYR A 334 -42.26 76.87 -18.62
CA TYR A 334 -43.06 77.43 -19.71
C TYR A 334 -42.18 77.85 -20.89
N ALA A 335 -42.76 77.85 -22.09
CA ALA A 335 -42.15 78.40 -23.31
C ALA A 335 -42.52 79.88 -23.50
N VAL A 336 -41.56 80.69 -23.96
CA VAL A 336 -41.78 81.97 -24.63
C VAL A 336 -40.84 82.03 -25.84
N ALA A 337 -41.38 82.44 -26.99
CA ALA A 337 -40.66 82.85 -28.21
C ALA A 337 -41.16 84.25 -28.60
N PRO A 338 -40.61 84.97 -29.61
CA PRO A 338 -39.37 84.76 -30.39
C PRO A 338 -38.49 86.04 -30.51
N GLY A 339 -37.31 85.92 -31.13
CA GLY A 339 -36.48 87.09 -31.50
C GLY A 339 -35.42 86.76 -32.56
N THR A 340 -35.68 87.21 -33.79
CA THR A 340 -34.94 87.04 -35.05
C THR A 340 -33.57 87.75 -35.10
N LYS A 341 -32.55 87.12 -35.70
CA LYS A 341 -31.81 87.56 -36.93
C LYS A 341 -30.57 86.69 -37.21
N ALA A 342 -30.38 86.39 -38.50
CA ALA A 342 -29.27 85.65 -39.13
C ALA A 342 -28.18 86.64 -39.67
N PRO A 343 -27.22 86.22 -40.52
CA PRO A 343 -26.07 85.29 -40.42
C PRO A 343 -24.77 86.05 -40.89
N PRO A 344 -23.74 85.49 -41.58
CA PRO A 344 -23.13 84.15 -41.69
C PRO A 344 -21.66 84.18 -41.21
N SER A 345 -20.86 83.10 -41.17
CA SER A 345 -20.11 82.56 -42.32
C SER A 345 -19.02 81.61 -41.78
N LEU A 346 -18.88 80.38 -42.30
CA LEU A 346 -17.79 79.91 -43.19
C LEU A 346 -17.00 78.73 -42.60
N ALA A 347 -16.90 77.68 -43.44
CA ALA A 347 -15.84 76.67 -43.59
C ALA A 347 -15.49 75.77 -42.38
N GLY A 348 -15.33 74.45 -42.52
CA GLY A 348 -15.27 73.61 -43.71
C GLY A 348 -15.07 72.14 -43.30
N ASP A 349 -15.41 71.28 -44.25
CA ASP A 349 -14.94 69.91 -44.55
C ASP A 349 -14.08 69.19 -43.49
N ALA A 350 -14.50 68.05 -42.96
CA ALA A 350 -14.51 66.74 -43.62
C ALA A 350 -13.15 66.35 -44.23
N GLN A 351 -12.40 65.45 -43.57
CA GLN A 351 -11.95 64.21 -44.19
C GLN A 351 -11.33 63.26 -43.14
N ARG A 352 -11.68 61.99 -43.30
CA ARG A 352 -11.07 60.78 -42.73
C ARG A 352 -9.55 60.73 -42.88
N CYS A 353 -8.90 60.07 -41.92
CA CYS A 353 -8.18 58.80 -42.13
C CYS A 353 -8.46 57.89 -40.93
#